data_AF-A0A7C7V0R0-F1
#
_entry.id   AF-A0A7C7V0R0-F1
#
_cell.length_a   1.000
_cell.length_b   1.000
_cell.length_c   1.000
_cell.angle_alpha   90.00
_cell.angle_beta   90.00
_cell.angle_gamma   90.00
#
_symmetry.space_group_name_H-M   'P 1'
#
loop_
_entity.id
_entity.type
_entity.pdbx_description
1 polymer ?
#
loop_
_entity_poly.entity_id
_entity_poly.type
_entity_poly.pdbx_seq_one_letter_code
_entity_poly.pdbx_strand_id
1 'polypeptide(L)'
;MNHLSLRVAAVAALLMLPFAASAQSQLERFEALSERLTDLTYQGLAEQVPALQGHLPSAEWDRPMRRAGRCAIRAYERAVGDDGVEAMLVELEGAIESALPADLLNGTFSAGVPEGLSNQDVQRINNDCGMVELQMQRLAESGAMQALQSQ
;
A
#
# COMPACT_ATOMS: atom_id res chain seq x y z
N MET A 1 -36.87 -41.72 -35.15
CA MET A 1 -36.43 -40.35 -35.51
C MET A 1 -36.89 -39.44 -34.38
N ASN A 2 -36.07 -39.26 -33.35
CA ASN A 2 -35.08 -38.17 -33.18
C ASN A 2 -35.66 -37.00 -32.37
N HIS A 3 -35.71 -37.09 -31.03
CA HIS A 3 -35.74 -35.92 -30.14
C HIS A 3 -35.09 -36.24 -28.79
N LEU A 4 -33.85 -36.74 -28.80
CA LEU A 4 -32.97 -36.71 -27.63
C LEU A 4 -31.73 -35.93 -28.08
N SER A 5 -31.48 -34.74 -27.50
CA SER A 5 -30.21 -34.02 -27.42
C SER A 5 -30.43 -32.51 -27.57
N LEU A 6 -30.89 -31.82 -26.53
CA LEU A 6 -30.74 -30.36 -26.45
C LEU A 6 -30.82 -29.84 -25.00
N ARG A 7 -29.99 -30.39 -24.10
CA ARG A 7 -29.80 -29.84 -22.75
C ARG A 7 -28.37 -30.07 -22.24
N VAL A 8 -27.35 -29.70 -22.99
CA VAL A 8 -25.96 -29.74 -22.50
C VAL A 8 -25.17 -28.58 -23.11
N ALA A 9 -25.41 -27.33 -22.65
CA ALA A 9 -24.53 -26.20 -23.03
C ALA A 9 -24.76 -24.95 -22.16
N ALA A 10 -24.78 -25.05 -20.82
CA ALA A 10 -24.85 -23.83 -19.99
C ALA A 10 -24.38 -24.02 -18.53
N VAL A 11 -23.21 -24.64 -18.27
CA VAL A 11 -22.67 -24.68 -16.88
C VAL A 11 -21.15 -24.45 -16.80
N ALA A 12 -20.40 -24.44 -17.90
CA ALA A 12 -18.92 -24.47 -17.84
C ALA A 12 -18.20 -23.13 -17.63
N ALA A 13 -18.90 -22.01 -17.37
CA ALA A 13 -18.26 -20.68 -17.35
C ALA A 13 -17.95 -20.10 -15.95
N LEU A 14 -18.34 -20.75 -14.84
CA LEU A 14 -18.27 -20.12 -13.50
C LEU A 14 -17.05 -20.51 -12.63
N LEU A 15 -16.11 -21.31 -13.12
CA LEU A 15 -15.02 -21.87 -12.28
C LEU A 15 -13.65 -21.18 -12.43
N MET A 16 -13.55 -20.08 -13.18
CA MET A 16 -12.25 -19.47 -13.56
C MET A 16 -11.87 -18.20 -12.77
N LEU A 17 -12.61 -17.81 -11.72
CA LEU A 17 -12.46 -16.49 -11.08
C LEU A 17 -11.67 -16.39 -9.74
N PRO A 18 -11.04 -17.42 -9.14
CA PRO A 18 -10.46 -17.23 -7.80
C PRO A 18 -9.20 -16.35 -7.78
N PHE A 19 -8.47 -16.21 -8.90
CA PHE A 19 -7.18 -15.49 -8.92
C PHE A 19 -7.30 -13.96 -8.91
N ALA A 20 -8.40 -13.39 -9.39
CA ALA A 20 -8.57 -11.93 -9.38
C ALA A 20 -8.90 -11.40 -7.97
N ALA A 21 -9.49 -12.26 -7.12
CA ALA A 21 -9.87 -11.89 -5.76
C ALA A 21 -8.64 -11.74 -4.84
N SER A 22 -7.62 -12.59 -4.98
CA SER A 22 -6.42 -12.56 -4.12
C SER A 22 -5.54 -11.34 -4.37
N ALA A 23 -5.32 -10.93 -5.63
CA ALA A 23 -4.56 -9.72 -5.94
C ALA A 23 -5.30 -8.43 -5.52
N GLN A 24 -6.64 -8.45 -5.58
CA GLN A 24 -7.46 -7.33 -5.11
C GLN A 24 -7.42 -7.23 -3.58
N SER A 25 -7.48 -8.35 -2.85
CA SER A 25 -7.36 -8.36 -1.39
C SER A 25 -5.97 -7.93 -0.91
N GLN A 26 -4.90 -8.33 -1.61
CA GLN A 26 -3.54 -7.90 -1.28
C GLN A 26 -3.35 -6.40 -1.48
N LEU A 27 -3.86 -5.83 -2.58
CA LEU A 27 -3.81 -4.38 -2.80
C LEU A 27 -4.60 -3.61 -1.73
N GLU A 28 -5.79 -4.08 -1.38
CA GLU A 28 -6.62 -3.44 -0.34
C GLU A 28 -5.95 -3.47 1.03
N ARG A 29 -5.33 -4.59 1.40
CA ARG A 29 -4.53 -4.69 2.62
C ARG A 29 -3.33 -3.76 2.57
N PHE A 30 -2.59 -3.75 1.45
CA PHE A 30 -1.43 -2.88 1.30
C PHE A 30 -1.78 -1.39 1.39
N GLU A 31 -2.89 -0.99 0.78
CA GLU A 31 -3.44 0.37 0.89
C GLU A 31 -3.73 0.72 2.34
N ALA A 32 -4.55 -0.09 3.04
CA ALA A 32 -4.91 0.16 4.43
C ALA A 32 -3.70 0.25 5.37
N LEU A 33 -2.72 -0.64 5.21
CA LEU A 33 -1.49 -0.63 6.02
C LEU A 33 -0.63 0.61 5.72
N SER A 34 -0.52 1.00 4.45
CA SER A 34 0.26 2.18 4.05
C SER A 34 -0.39 3.49 4.50
N GLU A 35 -1.71 3.59 4.40
CA GLU A 35 -2.49 4.71 4.92
C GLU A 35 -2.30 4.81 6.44
N ARG A 36 -2.38 3.69 7.16
CA ARG A 36 -2.16 3.67 8.61
C ARG A 36 -0.77 4.15 9.01
N LEU A 37 0.28 3.73 8.29
CA LEU A 37 1.64 4.20 8.51
C LEU A 37 1.81 5.70 8.24
N THR A 38 1.19 6.18 7.16
CA THR A 38 1.21 7.59 6.79
C THR A 38 0.51 8.43 7.88
N ASP A 39 -0.63 7.96 8.37
CA ASP A 39 -1.36 8.59 9.48
C ASP A 39 -0.51 8.68 10.76
N LEU A 40 0.14 7.58 11.16
CA LEU A 40 1.03 7.57 12.33
C LEU A 40 2.19 8.55 12.15
N THR A 41 2.79 8.58 10.95
CA THR A 41 3.87 9.52 10.62
C THR A 41 3.39 10.96 10.73
N TYR A 42 2.21 11.28 10.17
CA TYR A 42 1.65 12.63 10.20
C TYR A 42 1.22 13.06 11.60
N GLN A 43 0.68 12.15 12.40
CA GLN A 43 0.39 12.40 13.82
C GLN A 43 1.67 12.81 14.55
N GLY A 44 2.75 12.04 14.41
CA GLY A 44 4.03 12.35 15.03
C GLY A 44 4.60 13.69 14.57
N LEU A 45 4.50 14.00 13.26
CA LEU A 45 4.97 15.27 12.72
C LEU A 45 4.20 16.46 13.29
N ALA A 46 2.87 16.35 13.39
CA ALA A 46 2.04 17.40 13.98
C ALA A 46 2.28 17.56 15.49
N GLU A 47 2.58 16.47 16.20
CA GLU A 47 2.96 16.51 17.63
C GLU A 47 4.30 17.21 17.85
N GLN A 48 5.30 16.94 17.00
CA GLN A 48 6.63 17.56 17.09
C GLN A 48 6.66 19.00 16.57
N VAL A 49 5.85 19.31 15.55
CA VAL A 49 5.79 20.62 14.91
C VAL A 49 4.33 21.08 14.85
N PRO A 50 3.81 21.74 15.89
CA PRO A 50 2.40 22.14 15.96
C PRO A 50 1.91 22.99 14.78
N ALA A 51 2.80 23.73 14.12
CA ALA A 51 2.46 24.50 12.92
C ALA A 51 2.01 23.63 11.74
N LEU A 52 2.32 22.33 11.72
CA LEU A 52 1.85 21.39 10.70
C LEU A 52 0.41 20.92 10.94
N GLN A 53 -0.18 21.20 12.11
CA GLN A 53 -1.53 20.75 12.44
C GLN A 53 -2.56 21.35 11.47
N GLY A 54 -3.32 20.48 10.80
CA GLY A 54 -4.30 20.89 9.77
C GLY A 54 -3.69 21.24 8.40
N HIS A 55 -2.37 21.16 8.25
CA HIS A 55 -1.65 21.43 6.99
C HIS A 55 -1.01 20.19 6.37
N LEU A 56 -1.10 19.02 7.02
CA LEU A 56 -0.69 17.73 6.45
C LEU A 56 -1.79 17.17 5.53
N PRO A 57 -1.44 16.48 4.44
CA PRO A 57 -2.44 15.90 3.55
C PRO A 57 -3.17 14.73 4.24
N SER A 58 -4.32 14.33 3.70
CA SER A 58 -4.95 13.06 4.08
C SER A 58 -4.00 11.89 3.78
N ALA A 59 -3.98 10.88 4.65
CA ALA A 59 -3.28 9.63 4.36
C ALA A 59 -3.98 8.82 3.26
N GLU A 60 -5.30 8.94 3.13
CA GLU A 60 -6.14 8.13 2.22
C GLU A 60 -5.61 8.16 0.79
N TRP A 61 -5.59 7.01 0.13
CA TRP A 61 -5.14 6.85 -1.23
C TRP A 61 -6.21 7.31 -2.22
N ASP A 62 -5.81 8.21 -3.09
CA ASP A 62 -6.62 8.57 -4.25
C ASP A 62 -6.36 7.62 -5.43
N ARG A 63 -7.02 7.88 -6.56
CA ARG A 63 -6.88 7.03 -7.76
C ARG A 63 -5.42 6.95 -8.26
N PRO A 64 -4.65 8.05 -8.36
CA PRO A 64 -3.21 8.00 -8.61
C PRO A 64 -2.45 7.08 -7.66
N MET A 65 -2.59 7.26 -6.35
CA MET A 65 -1.86 6.46 -5.36
C MET A 65 -2.23 4.97 -5.47
N ARG A 66 -3.52 4.66 -5.59
CA ARG A 66 -3.98 3.27 -5.76
C ARG A 66 -3.47 2.61 -7.05
N ARG A 67 -3.23 3.38 -8.12
CA ARG A 67 -2.58 2.86 -9.34
C ARG A 67 -1.10 2.55 -9.11
N ALA A 68 -0.38 3.44 -8.43
CA ALA A 68 1.01 3.24 -8.05
C ALA A 68 1.16 2.03 -7.10
N GLY A 69 0.28 1.89 -6.11
CA GLY A 69 0.27 0.75 -5.19
C GLY A 69 0.03 -0.58 -5.92
N ARG A 70 -0.85 -0.59 -6.92
CA ARG A 70 -1.04 -1.77 -7.78
C ARG A 70 0.20 -2.11 -8.61
N CYS A 71 0.94 -1.11 -9.07
CA CYS A 71 2.23 -1.33 -9.73
C CYS A 71 3.23 -1.99 -8.76
N ALA A 72 3.33 -1.48 -7.53
CA ALA A 72 4.26 -1.97 -6.51
C ALA A 72 3.94 -3.42 -6.13
N ILE A 73 2.68 -3.74 -5.81
CA ILE A 73 2.25 -5.10 -5.49
C ILE A 73 2.61 -6.08 -6.62
N ARG A 74 2.32 -5.73 -7.87
CA ARG A 74 2.70 -6.58 -9.02
C ARG A 74 4.22 -6.74 -9.17
N ALA A 75 5.00 -5.74 -8.76
CA ALA A 75 6.46 -5.84 -8.79
C ALA A 75 6.97 -6.75 -7.67
N TYR A 76 6.38 -6.69 -6.49
CA TYR A 76 6.66 -7.64 -5.40
C TYR A 76 6.25 -9.06 -5.78
N GLU A 77 5.05 -9.26 -6.34
CA GLU A 77 4.57 -10.58 -6.84
C GLU A 77 5.57 -11.17 -7.85
N ARG A 78 6.11 -10.37 -8.77
CA ARG A 78 7.13 -10.84 -9.73
C ARG A 78 8.47 -11.23 -9.08
N ALA A 79 8.81 -10.62 -7.94
CA ALA A 79 10.07 -10.84 -7.28
C ALA A 79 10.03 -12.02 -6.30
N VAL A 80 8.96 -12.13 -5.51
CA VAL A 80 8.85 -13.08 -4.39
C VAL A 80 7.65 -14.02 -4.48
N GLY A 81 6.81 -13.89 -5.51
CA GLY A 81 5.56 -14.64 -5.66
C GLY A 81 4.45 -14.15 -4.73
N ASP A 82 3.23 -14.63 -4.95
CA ASP A 82 2.05 -14.24 -4.17
C ASP A 82 2.22 -14.58 -2.68
N ASP A 83 2.76 -15.76 -2.36
CA ASP A 83 3.00 -16.18 -0.96
C ASP A 83 4.02 -15.27 -0.25
N GLY A 84 5.03 -14.76 -0.99
CA GLY A 84 6.01 -13.81 -0.45
C GLY A 84 5.40 -12.43 -0.18
N VAL A 85 4.48 -11.98 -1.04
CA VAL A 85 3.72 -10.73 -0.80
C VAL A 85 2.77 -10.89 0.38
N GLU A 86 2.10 -12.04 0.51
CA GLU A 86 1.25 -12.34 1.65
C GLU A 86 2.04 -12.31 2.97
N ALA A 87 3.21 -12.97 3.01
CA ALA A 87 4.09 -12.93 4.17
C ALA A 87 4.53 -11.50 4.51
N MET A 88 4.91 -10.70 3.51
CA MET A 88 5.24 -9.28 3.71
C MET A 88 4.09 -8.49 4.33
N LEU A 89 2.86 -8.69 3.86
CA LEU A 89 1.69 -7.97 4.38
C LEU A 89 1.36 -8.37 5.82
N VAL A 90 1.51 -9.65 6.17
CA VAL A 90 1.34 -10.14 7.54
C VAL A 90 2.40 -9.56 8.48
N GLU A 91 3.67 -9.54 8.05
CA GLU A 91 4.73 -8.93 8.86
C GLU A 91 4.52 -7.42 9.05
N LEU A 92 4.10 -6.72 8.00
CA LEU A 92 3.79 -5.29 8.05
C LEU A 92 2.62 -5.02 9.00
N GLU A 93 1.57 -5.85 8.95
CA GLU A 93 0.41 -5.77 9.84
C GLU A 93 0.83 -5.94 11.31
N GLY A 94 1.60 -6.98 11.63
CA GLY A 94 2.11 -7.20 12.98
C GLY A 94 3.03 -6.08 13.48
N ALA A 95 3.86 -5.50 12.60
CA ALA A 95 4.71 -4.35 12.95
C ALA A 95 3.87 -3.11 13.27
N ILE A 96 2.81 -2.84 12.51
CA ILE A 96 1.94 -1.67 12.68
C ILE A 96 1.10 -1.74 13.96
N GLU A 97 0.66 -2.92 14.40
CA GLU A 97 -0.17 -3.08 15.60
C GLU A 97 0.46 -2.49 16.87
N SER A 98 1.80 -2.49 16.94
CA SER A 98 2.56 -1.97 18.08
C SER A 98 3.27 -0.65 17.79
N ALA A 99 3.15 -0.11 16.57
CA ALA A 99 3.87 1.08 16.16
C ALA A 99 3.31 2.35 16.80
N LEU A 100 4.21 3.17 17.35
CA LEU A 100 3.89 4.50 17.84
C LEU A 100 4.37 5.55 16.84
N PRO A 101 3.73 6.73 16.75
CA PRO A 101 4.19 7.83 15.90
C PRO A 101 5.67 8.17 16.05
N ALA A 102 6.20 8.10 17.28
CA ALA A 102 7.61 8.35 17.56
C ALA A 102 8.55 7.34 16.88
N ASP A 103 8.14 6.07 16.73
CA ASP A 103 8.95 5.01 16.12
C ASP A 103 9.19 5.26 14.63
N LEU A 104 8.22 5.88 13.95
CA LEU A 104 8.33 6.23 12.54
C LEU A 104 9.32 7.37 12.32
N LEU A 105 9.36 8.33 13.25
CA LEU A 105 10.18 9.54 13.10
C LEU A 105 11.62 9.38 13.57
N ASN A 106 11.86 8.51 14.56
CA ASN A 106 13.21 8.21 15.05
C ASN A 106 13.88 7.05 14.26
N GLY A 107 13.14 6.41 13.34
CA GLY A 107 13.62 5.29 12.53
C GLY A 107 13.72 3.94 13.27
N THR A 108 13.07 3.79 14.43
CA THR A 108 13.02 2.50 15.16
C THR A 108 11.92 1.59 14.65
N PHE A 109 10.96 2.11 13.89
CA PHE A 109 10.01 1.29 13.16
C PHE A 109 10.73 0.50 12.07
N SER A 110 10.55 -0.82 12.11
CA SER A 110 11.04 -1.73 11.07
C SER A 110 9.97 -2.77 10.82
N ALA A 111 9.41 -2.76 9.61
CA ALA A 111 8.74 -3.94 9.09
C ALA A 111 9.79 -4.85 8.44
N GLY A 112 9.60 -6.16 8.54
CA GLY A 112 10.44 -7.10 7.81
C GLY A 112 10.33 -6.86 6.30
N VAL A 113 11.45 -7.05 5.60
CA VAL A 113 11.42 -7.19 4.14
C VAL A 113 11.27 -8.67 3.85
N PRO A 114 10.33 -9.08 2.98
CA PRO A 114 10.15 -10.49 2.66
C PRO A 114 11.44 -11.09 2.11
N GLU A 115 11.62 -12.39 2.38
CA GLU A 115 12.74 -13.14 1.84
C GLU A 115 12.80 -12.99 0.30
N GLY A 116 14.00 -12.75 -0.23
CA GLY A 116 14.20 -12.52 -1.67
C GLY A 116 14.14 -11.05 -2.09
N LEU A 117 13.80 -10.12 -1.19
CA LEU A 117 13.95 -8.68 -1.41
C LEU A 117 14.93 -8.07 -0.41
N SER A 118 15.65 -7.04 -0.86
CA SER A 118 16.40 -6.14 0.02
C SER A 118 15.60 -4.87 0.31
N ASN A 119 15.97 -4.13 1.35
CA ASN A 119 15.44 -2.77 1.57
C ASN A 119 15.62 -1.87 0.34
N GLN A 120 16.73 -2.04 -0.38
CA GLN A 120 17.00 -1.28 -1.60
C GLN A 120 16.04 -1.65 -2.72
N ASP A 121 15.61 -2.90 -2.81
CA ASP A 121 14.60 -3.33 -3.79
C ASP A 121 13.22 -2.75 -3.47
N VAL A 122 12.81 -2.77 -2.20
CA VAL A 122 11.54 -2.16 -1.76
C VAL A 122 11.53 -0.67 -2.08
N GLN A 123 12.59 0.05 -1.73
CA GLN A 123 12.72 1.47 -2.05
C GLN A 123 12.69 1.72 -3.56
N ARG A 124 13.46 0.94 -4.34
CA ARG A 124 13.48 1.05 -5.80
C ARG A 124 12.11 0.79 -6.40
N ILE A 125 11.41 -0.27 -6.00
CA ILE A 125 10.07 -0.60 -6.51
C ILE A 125 9.08 0.53 -6.23
N ASN A 126 9.08 1.07 -5.00
CA ASN A 126 8.19 2.19 -4.65
C ASN A 126 8.51 3.46 -5.45
N ASN A 127 9.79 3.73 -5.71
CA ASN A 127 10.21 4.85 -6.56
C ASN A 127 9.79 4.64 -8.02
N ASP A 128 10.10 3.48 -8.61
CA ASP A 128 9.79 3.14 -10.00
C ASP A 128 8.29 3.16 -10.29
N CYS A 129 7.47 2.81 -9.30
CA CYS A 129 6.01 2.86 -9.39
C CYS A 129 5.41 4.23 -9.04
N GLY A 130 6.23 5.23 -8.66
CA GLY A 130 5.80 6.60 -8.38
C GLY A 130 5.15 6.81 -7.00
N MET A 131 5.18 5.81 -6.11
CA MET A 131 4.58 5.92 -4.77
C MET A 131 5.20 7.05 -3.95
N VAL A 132 6.53 7.19 -4.01
CA VAL A 132 7.26 8.22 -3.25
C VAL A 132 7.04 9.60 -3.83
N GLU A 133 7.11 9.73 -5.15
CA GLU A 133 6.87 11.00 -5.85
C GLU A 133 5.45 11.53 -5.56
N LEU A 134 4.43 10.66 -5.65
CA LEU A 134 3.05 11.04 -5.35
C LEU A 134 2.87 11.48 -3.90
N GLN A 135 3.50 10.81 -2.93
CA GLN A 135 3.46 11.24 -1.52
C GLN A 135 4.10 12.61 -1.34
N MET A 136 5.25 12.85 -1.96
CA MET A 136 5.94 14.14 -1.90
C MET A 136 5.13 15.26 -2.57
N GLN A 137 4.47 14.96 -3.70
CA GLN A 137 3.59 15.91 -4.36
C GLN A 137 2.42 16.30 -3.45
N ARG A 138 1.74 15.32 -2.84
CA ARG A 138 0.63 15.58 -1.91
C ARG A 138 1.06 16.45 -0.73
N LEU A 139 2.25 16.20 -0.18
CA LEU A 139 2.80 17.01 0.91
C LEU A 139 3.15 18.44 0.45
N ALA A 140 3.67 18.60 -0.76
CA ALA A 140 3.94 19.92 -1.33
C ALA A 140 2.65 20.72 -1.57
N GLU A 141 1.56 20.04 -1.93
CA GLU A 141 0.25 20.63 -2.18
C GLU A 141 -0.59 20.83 -0.90
N SER A 142 -0.21 20.24 0.23
CA SER A 142 -1.02 20.24 1.46
C SER A 142 -1.00 21.55 2.24
N GLY A 143 -0.09 22.47 1.93
CA GLY A 143 0.15 23.67 2.74
C GLY A 143 1.21 23.50 3.83
N ALA A 144 1.72 22.28 4.05
CA ALA A 144 2.67 21.97 5.12
C ALA A 144 3.95 22.82 5.00
N MET A 145 4.48 22.94 3.79
CA MET A 145 5.71 23.71 3.54
C MET A 145 5.52 25.22 3.80
N GLN A 146 4.35 25.75 3.45
CA GLN A 146 4.01 27.15 3.70
C GLN A 146 3.84 27.40 5.20
N ALA A 147 3.17 26.48 5.91
CA ALA A 147 3.00 26.56 7.36
C ALA A 147 4.35 26.59 8.10
N LEU A 148 5.33 25.81 7.63
CA LEU A 148 6.69 25.83 8.19
C LEU A 148 7.43 27.15 7.95
N GLN A 149 7.20 27.81 6.82
CA GLN A 149 7.85 29.06 6.42
C GLN A 149 7.25 30.30 7.10
N SER A 150 5.98 30.23 7.51
CA SER A 150 5.29 31.32 8.21
C SER A 150 5.52 31.37 9.72
N GLN A 151 6.48 30.57 10.23
CA GLN A 151 6.88 30.53 11.62
C GLN A 151 7.95 31.57 11.94
#